data_AF-A0A4Q5R8X3-F1
#
_entry.id   AF-A0A4Q5R8X3-F1
#
_cell.length_a   1.000
_cell.length_b   1.000
_cell.length_c   1.000
_cell.angle_alpha   90.00
_cell.angle_beta   90.00
_cell.angle_gamma   90.00
#
_symmetry.space_group_name_H-M   'P 1'
#
loop_
_entity.id
_entity.type
_entity.pdbx_description
1 polymer ?
#
loop_
_entity_poly.entity_id
_entity_poly.type
_entity_poly.pdbx_seq_one_letter_code
_entity_poly.pdbx_strand_id
1 'polypeptide(L)'
;MKLIINCCLLVLLFNACNSGSVNLVSDAYVELPNPRPTDKSAWQKAKPGMAISFASPDIRYKKEQFVLPEKNNSWKGKGWRGERIHTKILISTTDSVRGIAFTTSALKTNDGKLIPADHISVKFIRYVMTDSIGRKGSGCGIEPDLDSSLSEDAIDNTTSLPIAANSSQPVWLSIRIPQDATPGLYDGSISVEGVADELTINYSVEVLNRTLPEPQAWNFHLDLWQNPFSIARVHNVKEWSNEHMDAMTPYMQMLANAGQKVITTSIIHDPWNSQTFDVYKSMVKWVKKKDGSWSYDYSIFDKWVSYMMKTGISKQINCYSMIPWNLKFYYYDEAFEKDTLLIATPGTVAYEQHWKPMLVDFARHLKSKGWFDKTTIAMDERPMEHMKLALKIIKAADKNFKVSMAGNYHKEIEQDLYDYCVASAFILPEEVITRRKKDGFITTYYTACPEAYPNVFTFSPPVESAFLGWYAAAKGFDGYLRWAYNSWPEKPLLDSRFGHWSAGDTYFIYPG
;
A
#
# COMPACT_ATOMS: atom_id res chain seq x y z
N MET A 1 -50.33 -6.41 60.50
CA MET A 1 -51.03 -5.98 59.27
C MET A 1 -49.96 -5.62 58.24
N LYS A 2 -49.87 -6.41 57.17
CA LYS A 2 -49.12 -6.26 55.91
C LYS A 2 -48.03 -5.17 55.83
N LEU A 3 -46.79 -5.55 55.53
CA LEU A 3 -46.13 -5.15 54.27
C LEU A 3 -44.92 -6.04 53.98
N ILE A 4 -44.90 -6.60 52.77
CA ILE A 4 -43.83 -7.39 52.17
C ILE A 4 -42.80 -6.41 51.60
N ILE A 5 -41.52 -6.55 51.95
CA ILE A 5 -40.41 -5.87 51.29
C ILE A 5 -39.64 -6.94 50.50
N ASN A 6 -39.83 -6.93 49.18
CA ASN A 6 -39.00 -7.63 48.21
C ASN A 6 -37.64 -6.93 48.14
N CYS A 7 -36.58 -7.61 48.55
CA CYS A 7 -35.20 -7.20 48.28
C CYS A 7 -34.72 -7.95 47.03
N CYS A 8 -34.85 -7.32 45.85
CA CYS A 8 -34.26 -7.82 44.62
C CYS A 8 -32.74 -7.64 44.67
N LEU A 9 -32.01 -8.76 44.62
CA LEU A 9 -30.59 -8.82 44.28
C LEU A 9 -30.42 -8.30 42.83
N LEU A 10 -29.76 -7.16 42.65
CA LEU A 10 -29.29 -6.70 41.35
C LEU A 10 -27.90 -7.30 41.10
N VAL A 11 -27.84 -8.39 40.34
CA VAL A 11 -26.57 -8.94 39.84
C VAL A 11 -26.14 -8.07 38.64
N LEU A 12 -25.14 -7.23 38.86
CA LEU A 12 -24.44 -6.48 37.80
C LEU A 12 -23.55 -7.47 37.02
N LEU A 13 -24.04 -7.94 35.88
CA LEU A 13 -23.22 -8.60 34.86
C LEU A 13 -22.36 -7.53 34.17
N PHE A 14 -21.09 -7.46 34.53
CA PHE A 14 -20.07 -6.81 33.72
C PHE A 14 -19.89 -7.62 32.42
N ASN A 15 -20.54 -7.17 31.34
CA ASN A 15 -20.15 -7.57 30.00
C ASN A 15 -18.82 -6.90 29.68
N ALA A 16 -17.73 -7.66 29.78
CA ALA A 16 -16.48 -7.30 29.12
C ALA A 16 -16.75 -7.26 27.61
N CYS A 17 -16.74 -6.05 27.04
CA CYS A 17 -16.68 -5.87 25.59
C CYS A 17 -15.35 -6.46 25.10
N ASN A 18 -15.40 -7.73 24.71
CA ASN A 18 -14.37 -8.34 23.90
C ASN A 18 -14.45 -7.66 22.53
N SER A 19 -13.52 -6.74 22.24
CA SER A 19 -13.33 -6.19 20.90
C SER A 19 -12.78 -7.29 20.01
N GLY A 20 -13.67 -8.17 19.54
CA GLY A 20 -13.36 -9.14 18.51
C GLY A 20 -13.00 -8.39 17.24
N SER A 21 -11.74 -8.44 16.86
CA SER A 21 -11.28 -8.08 15.52
C SER A 21 -12.09 -8.89 14.52
N VAL A 22 -12.84 -8.19 13.67
CA VAL A 22 -13.60 -8.79 12.58
C VAL A 22 -12.60 -9.18 11.48
N ASN A 23 -11.94 -10.35 11.63
CA ASN A 23 -11.23 -11.01 10.54
C ASN A 23 -12.26 -11.78 9.71
N LEU A 24 -12.84 -11.12 8.69
CA LEU A 24 -13.82 -11.71 7.78
C LEU A 24 -13.22 -12.34 6.52
N VAL A 25 -11.89 -12.28 6.34
CA VAL A 25 -11.19 -13.10 5.35
C VAL A 25 -10.71 -14.35 6.06
N SER A 26 -11.10 -15.52 5.58
CA SER A 26 -10.58 -16.81 6.06
C SER A 26 -9.05 -16.76 6.10
N ASP A 27 -8.44 -16.76 7.30
CA ASP A 27 -6.98 -16.73 7.49
C ASP A 27 -6.28 -17.91 6.77
N ALA A 28 -7.01 -18.99 6.49
CA ALA A 28 -6.53 -20.09 5.68
C ALA A 28 -6.98 -19.94 4.21
N TYR A 29 -6.02 -19.77 3.31
CA TYR A 29 -6.21 -19.90 1.87
C TYR A 29 -5.21 -20.90 1.27
N VAL A 30 -5.54 -21.46 0.11
CA VAL A 30 -4.67 -22.40 -0.63
C VAL A 30 -4.16 -21.70 -1.88
N GLU A 31 -2.84 -21.70 -2.06
CA GLU A 31 -2.18 -21.12 -3.25
C GLU A 31 -2.63 -21.86 -4.53
N LEU A 32 -2.51 -21.18 -5.68
CA LEU A 32 -2.77 -21.83 -6.96
C LEU A 32 -1.74 -22.94 -7.25
N PRO A 33 -2.12 -23.97 -8.04
CA PRO A 33 -1.17 -24.99 -8.47
C PRO A 33 0.04 -24.37 -9.18
N ASN A 34 1.24 -24.87 -8.88
CA ASN A 34 2.45 -24.39 -9.51
C ASN A 34 2.46 -24.78 -11.01
N PRO A 35 2.53 -23.82 -11.95
CA PRO A 35 2.57 -24.14 -13.38
C PRO A 35 3.93 -24.67 -13.83
N ARG A 36 4.98 -24.56 -13.00
CA ARG A 36 6.33 -25.07 -13.29
C ARG A 36 6.54 -26.45 -12.64
N PRO A 37 7.03 -27.45 -13.39
CA PRO A 37 7.27 -28.78 -12.84
C PRO A 37 8.49 -28.78 -11.90
N THR A 38 8.40 -29.56 -10.82
CA THR A 38 9.53 -29.82 -9.91
C THR A 38 10.59 -30.71 -10.57
N ASP A 39 11.84 -30.25 -10.61
CA ASP A 39 12.98 -31.08 -11.03
C ASP A 39 13.33 -32.11 -9.95
N LYS A 40 12.76 -33.30 -10.08
CA LYS A 40 13.00 -34.41 -9.16
C LYS A 40 14.48 -34.79 -9.03
N SER A 41 15.28 -34.60 -10.08
CA SER A 41 16.70 -34.98 -10.05
C SER A 41 17.53 -34.08 -9.14
N ALA A 42 17.17 -32.80 -9.04
CA ALA A 42 17.78 -31.86 -8.11
C ALA A 42 17.45 -32.23 -6.65
N TRP A 43 16.19 -32.54 -6.37
CA TRP A 43 15.73 -32.93 -5.03
C TRP A 43 16.28 -34.30 -4.58
N GLN A 44 16.51 -35.24 -5.50
CA GLN A 44 17.16 -36.52 -5.18
C GLN A 44 18.61 -36.39 -4.71
N LYS A 45 19.29 -35.29 -5.08
CA LYS A 45 20.66 -34.99 -4.61
C LYS A 45 20.66 -34.31 -3.24
N ALA A 46 19.52 -33.82 -2.77
CA ALA A 46 19.40 -33.23 -1.45
C ALA A 46 19.46 -34.32 -0.36
N LYS A 47 19.93 -33.93 0.83
CA LYS A 47 19.83 -34.82 1.99
C LYS A 47 18.35 -35.01 2.35
N PRO A 48 17.91 -36.23 2.68
CA PRO A 48 16.54 -36.46 3.14
C PRO A 48 16.19 -35.61 4.37
N GLY A 49 14.93 -35.21 4.44
CA GLY A 49 14.37 -34.37 5.49
C GLY A 49 14.29 -32.90 5.13
N MET A 50 14.23 -32.07 6.18
CA MET A 50 14.08 -30.63 6.08
C MET A 50 15.42 -29.93 6.31
N ALA A 51 15.74 -28.99 5.43
CA ALA A 51 16.85 -28.06 5.58
C ALA A 51 16.31 -26.66 5.84
N ILE A 52 16.96 -25.93 6.75
CA ILE A 52 16.62 -24.55 7.09
C ILE A 52 17.90 -23.72 7.19
N SER A 53 17.90 -22.53 6.60
CA SER A 53 18.98 -21.56 6.74
C SER A 53 18.49 -20.14 6.54
N PHE A 54 19.32 -19.17 6.93
CA PHE A 54 19.14 -17.81 6.43
C PHE A 54 19.35 -17.76 4.92
N ALA A 55 18.69 -16.81 4.29
CA ALA A 55 18.64 -16.59 2.85
C ALA A 55 18.62 -15.08 2.57
N SER A 56 18.97 -14.69 1.35
CA SER A 56 18.96 -13.29 0.97
C SER A 56 17.51 -12.77 0.92
N PRO A 57 17.21 -11.62 1.56
CA PRO A 57 15.91 -10.97 1.39
C PRO A 57 15.71 -10.42 -0.03
N ASP A 58 16.78 -10.24 -0.81
CA ASP A 58 16.78 -9.64 -2.15
C ASP A 58 16.40 -10.62 -3.27
N ILE A 59 16.27 -11.91 -2.95
CA ILE A 59 16.00 -12.98 -3.92
C ILE A 59 14.62 -13.56 -3.65
N ARG A 60 13.82 -13.76 -4.71
CA ARG A 60 12.59 -14.55 -4.66
C ARG A 60 12.90 -16.01 -4.93
N TYR A 61 12.66 -16.88 -3.94
CA TYR A 61 12.96 -18.31 -4.06
C TYR A 61 11.78 -19.07 -4.65
N LYS A 62 12.03 -19.80 -5.74
CA LYS A 62 10.99 -20.59 -6.43
C LYS A 62 10.54 -21.77 -5.58
N LYS A 63 9.24 -22.02 -5.53
CA LYS A 63 8.63 -23.08 -4.72
C LYS A 63 9.14 -24.47 -5.10
N GLU A 64 9.34 -24.72 -6.39
CA GLU A 64 9.74 -26.01 -6.95
C GLU A 64 11.25 -26.25 -6.98
N GLN A 65 12.07 -25.24 -6.66
CA GLN A 65 13.51 -25.32 -6.79
C GLN A 65 14.17 -25.66 -5.45
N PHE A 66 15.04 -26.67 -5.46
CA PHE A 66 15.92 -26.95 -4.35
C PHE A 66 17.03 -25.89 -4.28
N VAL A 67 17.23 -25.31 -3.10
CA VAL A 67 18.29 -24.36 -2.82
C VAL A 67 19.18 -24.97 -1.76
N LEU A 68 20.48 -25.03 -2.03
CA LEU A 68 21.44 -25.49 -1.05
C LEU A 68 21.54 -24.46 0.08
N PRO A 69 21.28 -24.85 1.34
CA PRO A 69 21.48 -23.96 2.48
C PRO A 69 22.96 -23.57 2.57
N GLU A 70 23.23 -22.29 2.84
CA GLU A 70 24.59 -21.88 3.17
C GLU A 70 25.04 -22.53 4.48
N LYS A 71 26.34 -22.84 4.62
CA LYS A 71 26.88 -23.57 5.78
C LYS A 71 26.76 -22.81 7.12
N ASN A 72 26.44 -21.51 7.10
CA ASN A 72 26.33 -20.69 8.31
C ASN A 72 24.86 -20.42 8.67
N ASN A 73 24.37 -21.09 9.71
CA ASN A 73 23.00 -20.94 10.24
C ASN A 73 22.83 -19.76 11.21
N SER A 74 23.65 -18.72 11.11
CA SER A 74 23.56 -17.52 11.95
C SER A 74 23.50 -16.25 11.11
N TRP A 75 22.55 -15.37 11.43
CA TRP A 75 22.45 -14.04 10.82
C TRP A 75 22.87 -12.95 11.81
N LYS A 76 23.50 -11.90 11.28
CA LYS A 76 23.85 -10.70 12.04
C LYS A 76 23.33 -9.45 11.33
N GLY A 77 22.38 -8.77 11.95
CA GLY A 77 21.85 -7.48 11.51
C GLY A 77 22.48 -6.31 12.25
N LYS A 78 22.36 -5.12 11.66
CA LYS A 78 22.65 -3.84 12.34
C LYS A 78 21.52 -2.87 12.06
N GLY A 79 21.15 -2.07 13.06
CA GLY A 79 20.10 -1.05 12.90
C GLY A 79 20.17 0.03 13.97
N TRP A 80 19.51 1.16 13.70
CA TRP A 80 19.35 2.25 14.65
C TRP A 80 18.17 1.99 15.59
N ARG A 81 18.12 2.70 16.71
CA ARG A 81 16.90 2.76 17.52
C ARG A 81 15.75 3.32 16.68
N GLY A 82 14.57 2.73 16.79
CA GLY A 82 13.41 3.08 15.97
C GLY A 82 13.39 2.45 14.56
N GLU A 83 14.45 1.77 14.13
CA GLU A 83 14.49 1.14 12.80
C GLU A 83 13.79 -0.22 12.77
N ARG A 84 13.15 -0.55 11.65
CA ARG A 84 12.68 -1.91 11.35
C ARG A 84 13.64 -2.58 10.38
N ILE A 85 14.39 -3.57 10.86
CA ILE A 85 15.26 -4.40 10.02
C ILE A 85 14.61 -5.75 9.74
N HIS A 86 15.12 -6.45 8.74
CA HIS A 86 14.57 -7.73 8.31
C HIS A 86 15.62 -8.62 7.65
N THR A 87 15.30 -9.90 7.54
CA THR A 87 16.02 -10.89 6.74
C THR A 87 15.05 -12.01 6.34
N LYS A 88 15.55 -12.99 5.59
CA LYS A 88 14.77 -14.14 5.14
C LYS A 88 15.39 -15.44 5.66
N ILE A 89 14.52 -16.39 5.97
CA ILE A 89 14.84 -17.78 6.24
C ILE A 89 14.22 -18.60 5.11
N LEU A 90 14.93 -19.60 4.63
CA LEU A 90 14.44 -20.53 3.62
C LEU A 90 14.37 -21.93 4.21
N ILE A 91 13.21 -22.54 4.09
CA ILE A 91 12.99 -23.96 4.36
C ILE A 91 12.98 -24.68 3.02
N SER A 92 13.73 -25.77 2.88
CA SER A 92 13.63 -26.68 1.73
C SER A 92 13.51 -28.11 2.25
N THR A 93 12.47 -28.83 1.85
CA THR A 93 12.19 -30.18 2.39
C THR A 93 11.98 -31.21 1.29
N THR A 94 12.58 -32.39 1.44
CA THR A 94 12.31 -33.54 0.56
C THR A 94 11.02 -34.26 0.94
N ASP A 95 10.60 -34.13 2.20
CA ASP A 95 9.42 -34.79 2.77
C ASP A 95 8.31 -33.78 3.08
N SER A 96 7.05 -34.24 3.08
CA SER A 96 5.93 -33.38 3.47
C SER A 96 5.93 -33.15 4.98
N VAL A 97 5.72 -31.90 5.39
CA VAL A 97 5.55 -31.51 6.79
C VAL A 97 4.10 -31.10 7.04
N ARG A 98 3.47 -31.66 8.07
CA ARG A 98 2.03 -31.47 8.35
C ARG A 98 1.67 -30.06 8.79
N GLY A 99 2.61 -29.35 9.42
CA GLY A 99 2.45 -27.98 9.86
C GLY A 99 3.70 -27.54 10.61
N ILE A 100 4.31 -26.44 10.18
CA ILE A 100 5.42 -25.79 10.91
C ILE A 100 4.88 -24.54 11.58
N ALA A 101 5.40 -24.21 12.75
CA ALA A 101 5.17 -22.95 13.43
C ALA A 101 6.49 -22.41 14.00
N PHE A 102 6.50 -21.13 14.38
CA PHE A 102 7.68 -20.46 14.91
C PHE A 102 7.39 -19.76 16.23
N THR A 103 8.31 -19.89 17.17
CA THR A 103 8.34 -19.11 18.41
C THR A 103 9.65 -18.34 18.52
N THR A 104 9.57 -17.09 18.96
CA THR A 104 10.72 -16.19 19.06
C THR A 104 11.09 -15.97 20.52
N SER A 105 12.38 -15.97 20.83
CA SER A 105 12.87 -15.46 22.11
C SER A 105 13.00 -13.94 22.08
N ALA A 106 12.96 -13.29 23.24
CA ALA A 106 13.39 -11.90 23.38
C ALA A 106 14.88 -11.78 23.02
N LEU A 107 15.27 -10.68 22.39
CA LEU A 107 16.69 -10.39 22.14
C LEU A 107 17.33 -9.88 23.43
N LYS A 108 18.53 -10.39 23.77
CA LYS A 108 19.21 -10.06 25.02
C LYS A 108 20.66 -9.67 24.81
N THR A 109 21.13 -8.66 25.53
CA THR A 109 22.56 -8.37 25.65
C THR A 109 23.21 -9.19 26.75
N ASN A 110 24.54 -9.30 26.76
CA ASN A 110 25.30 -9.96 27.83
C ASN A 110 25.10 -9.32 29.22
N ASP A 111 24.79 -8.02 29.28
CA ASP A 111 24.50 -7.28 30.51
C ASP A 111 22.99 -7.24 30.85
N GLY A 112 22.16 -8.02 30.14
CA GLY A 112 20.76 -8.28 30.50
C GLY A 112 19.74 -7.26 30.00
N LYS A 113 20.09 -6.36 29.07
CA LYS A 113 19.12 -5.50 28.37
C LYS A 113 18.30 -6.34 27.39
N LEU A 114 17.04 -5.96 27.19
CA LEU A 114 16.08 -6.74 26.44
C LEU A 114 15.42 -5.92 25.33
N ILE A 115 15.22 -6.55 24.16
CA ILE A 115 14.15 -6.18 23.22
C ILE A 115 13.10 -7.31 23.32
N PRO A 116 11.87 -7.02 23.77
CA PRO A 116 10.84 -8.04 23.96
C PRO A 116 10.47 -8.80 22.68
N ALA A 117 9.94 -10.02 22.84
CA ALA A 117 9.65 -10.91 21.70
C ALA A 117 8.54 -10.39 20.77
N ASP A 118 7.63 -9.54 21.24
CA ASP A 118 6.57 -8.92 20.44
C ASP A 118 7.09 -7.83 19.46
N HIS A 119 8.37 -7.44 19.58
CA HIS A 119 9.07 -6.64 18.57
C HIS A 119 9.62 -7.48 17.41
N ILE A 120 9.47 -8.80 17.47
CA ILE A 120 10.06 -9.76 16.55
C ILE A 120 8.93 -10.54 15.90
N SER A 121 8.87 -10.51 14.58
CA SER A 121 7.83 -11.20 13.81
C SER A 121 8.48 -12.17 12.83
N VAL A 122 8.02 -13.41 12.85
CA VAL A 122 8.39 -14.47 11.90
C VAL A 122 7.12 -14.89 11.16
N LYS A 123 7.06 -14.64 9.85
CA LYS A 123 5.87 -14.83 9.02
C LYS A 123 6.20 -15.63 7.77
N PHE A 124 5.29 -16.49 7.32
CA PHE A 124 5.47 -17.19 6.06
C PHE A 124 5.38 -16.22 4.89
N ILE A 125 6.21 -16.41 3.86
CA ILE A 125 6.01 -15.73 2.58
C ILE A 125 5.34 -16.73 1.64
N ARG A 126 4.10 -16.42 1.26
CA ARG A 126 3.27 -17.25 0.40
C ARG A 126 3.49 -16.91 -1.06
N TYR A 127 3.11 -17.85 -1.92
CA TYR A 127 3.25 -17.72 -3.36
C TYR A 127 1.98 -17.20 -4.02
N VAL A 128 2.14 -16.21 -4.90
CA VAL A 128 1.08 -15.65 -5.74
C VAL A 128 1.37 -15.97 -7.20
N MET A 129 0.32 -16.23 -8.00
CA MET A 129 0.47 -16.36 -9.45
C MET A 129 0.87 -15.02 -10.05
N THR A 130 1.89 -15.04 -10.90
CA THR A 130 2.48 -13.90 -11.58
C THR A 130 2.71 -14.21 -13.06
N ASP A 131 2.92 -13.17 -13.86
CA ASP A 131 3.39 -13.25 -15.25
C ASP A 131 4.83 -12.71 -15.36
N SER A 132 5.15 -12.03 -16.46
CA SER A 132 6.46 -11.44 -16.74
C SER A 132 6.32 -10.04 -17.33
N ILE A 133 7.47 -9.44 -17.66
CA ILE A 133 7.50 -8.29 -18.56
C ILE A 133 6.96 -8.69 -19.94
N GLY A 134 6.26 -7.77 -20.63
CA GLY A 134 5.78 -7.99 -21.99
C GLY A 134 6.92 -8.13 -22.99
N ARG A 135 6.65 -8.72 -24.17
CA ARG A 135 7.71 -9.03 -25.16
C ARG A 135 8.43 -7.80 -25.71
N LYS A 136 7.84 -6.61 -25.54
CA LYS A 136 8.41 -5.30 -25.88
C LYS A 136 9.30 -4.69 -24.79
N GLY A 137 9.54 -5.40 -23.69
CA GLY A 137 10.32 -4.91 -22.56
C GLY A 137 9.59 -3.84 -21.72
N SER A 138 8.25 -3.88 -21.72
CA SER A 138 7.41 -2.99 -20.92
C SER A 138 6.34 -3.80 -20.21
N GLY A 139 5.95 -3.35 -19.02
CA GLY A 139 4.81 -3.88 -18.29
C GLY A 139 3.49 -3.25 -18.73
N CYS A 140 3.48 -2.30 -19.69
CA CYS A 140 2.25 -1.76 -20.26
C CYS A 140 1.80 -2.56 -21.48
N GLY A 141 0.50 -2.79 -21.60
CA GLY A 141 -0.08 -3.41 -22.79
C GLY A 141 0.44 -4.83 -23.03
N ILE A 142 0.68 -5.59 -21.95
CA ILE A 142 1.23 -6.94 -22.03
C ILE A 142 0.30 -7.88 -22.79
N GLU A 143 0.90 -8.89 -23.43
CA GLU A 143 0.16 -9.89 -24.17
C GLU A 143 -0.60 -10.83 -23.21
N PRO A 144 -1.83 -11.27 -23.56
CA PRO A 144 -2.62 -12.15 -22.69
C PRO A 144 -2.07 -13.57 -22.57
N ASP A 145 -1.13 -13.95 -23.45
CA ASP A 145 -0.54 -15.29 -23.56
C ASP A 145 0.85 -15.40 -22.92
N LEU A 146 1.21 -14.50 -22.01
CA LEU A 146 2.48 -14.59 -21.28
C LEU A 146 2.54 -15.83 -20.38
N ASP A 147 3.77 -16.34 -20.25
CA ASP A 147 4.10 -17.43 -19.33
C ASP A 147 3.70 -17.06 -17.89
N SER A 148 3.19 -18.06 -17.16
CA SER A 148 2.82 -17.89 -15.75
C SER A 148 3.80 -18.60 -14.82
N SER A 149 3.96 -18.08 -13.62
CA SER A 149 4.75 -18.70 -12.56
C SER A 149 4.22 -18.35 -11.18
N LEU A 150 4.67 -19.06 -10.15
CA LEU A 150 4.45 -18.65 -8.77
C LEU A 150 5.64 -17.80 -8.29
N SER A 151 5.34 -16.65 -7.69
CA SER A 151 6.33 -15.78 -7.06
C SER A 151 6.05 -15.69 -5.56
N GLU A 152 7.07 -15.83 -4.72
CA GLU A 152 6.94 -15.52 -3.29
C GLU A 152 6.75 -14.01 -3.11
N ASP A 153 5.69 -13.56 -2.46
CA ASP A 153 5.47 -12.11 -2.25
C ASP A 153 4.63 -11.79 -0.99
N ALA A 154 3.52 -12.51 -0.77
CA ALA A 154 2.62 -12.24 0.33
C ALA A 154 3.20 -12.65 1.69
N ILE A 155 3.52 -11.69 2.56
CA ILE A 155 3.89 -11.93 3.96
C ILE A 155 2.61 -12.22 4.75
N ASP A 156 2.37 -13.49 5.04
CA ASP A 156 1.10 -14.01 5.58
C ASP A 156 1.09 -14.06 7.10
N ASN A 157 -0.05 -13.69 7.69
CA ASN A 157 -0.27 -13.67 9.12
C ASN A 157 -0.52 -15.05 9.74
N THR A 158 -0.71 -16.11 8.93
CA THR A 158 -0.89 -17.49 9.43
C THR A 158 0.20 -17.89 10.43
N THR A 159 -0.19 -18.60 11.48
CA THR A 159 0.72 -19.07 12.54
C THR A 159 1.30 -20.45 12.25
N SER A 160 0.67 -21.22 11.37
CA SER A 160 1.15 -22.53 10.95
C SER A 160 0.88 -22.80 9.48
N LEU A 161 1.81 -23.50 8.81
CA LEU A 161 1.70 -23.84 7.39
C LEU A 161 2.18 -25.27 7.12
N PRO A 162 1.39 -26.11 6.42
CA PRO A 162 1.88 -27.36 5.87
C PRO A 162 2.81 -27.10 4.68
N ILE A 163 3.85 -27.93 4.54
CA ILE A 163 4.82 -27.82 3.44
C ILE A 163 4.84 -29.15 2.67
N ALA A 164 4.67 -29.08 1.36
CA ALA A 164 4.70 -30.27 0.51
C ALA A 164 6.12 -30.81 0.36
N ALA A 165 6.23 -32.11 0.07
CA ALA A 165 7.49 -32.74 -0.31
C ALA A 165 8.09 -32.07 -1.55
N ASN A 166 9.42 -31.96 -1.61
CA ASN A 166 10.18 -31.36 -2.71
C ASN A 166 9.77 -29.92 -3.00
N SER A 167 9.63 -29.13 -1.93
CA SER A 167 9.30 -27.71 -2.03
C SER A 167 10.13 -26.83 -1.11
N SER A 168 10.27 -25.59 -1.53
CA SER A 168 10.89 -24.51 -0.77
C SER A 168 9.80 -23.57 -0.22
N GLN A 169 9.98 -23.15 1.03
CA GLN A 169 9.07 -22.26 1.75
C GLN A 169 9.87 -21.13 2.42
N PRO A 170 9.82 -19.91 1.87
CA PRO A 170 10.43 -18.73 2.46
C PRO A 170 9.66 -18.24 3.70
N VAL A 171 10.39 -17.64 4.63
CA VAL A 171 9.90 -17.10 5.90
C VAL A 171 10.58 -15.76 6.14
N TRP A 172 9.80 -14.72 6.43
CA TRP A 172 10.26 -13.37 6.70
C TRP A 172 10.48 -13.16 8.20
N LEU A 173 11.69 -12.75 8.57
CA LEU A 173 12.01 -12.28 9.92
C LEU A 173 12.06 -10.76 9.92
N SER A 174 11.26 -10.12 10.76
CA SER A 174 11.29 -8.67 10.99
C SER A 174 11.56 -8.35 12.45
N ILE A 175 12.44 -7.38 12.70
CA ILE A 175 12.76 -6.87 14.04
C ILE A 175 12.49 -5.37 14.05
N ARG A 176 11.59 -4.91 14.93
CA ARG A 176 11.38 -3.50 15.23
C ARG A 176 12.24 -3.10 16.42
N ILE A 177 13.32 -2.36 16.21
CA ILE A 177 14.18 -1.88 17.29
C ILE A 177 13.45 -0.73 18.03
N PRO A 178 13.19 -0.84 19.35
CA PRO A 178 12.55 0.24 20.11
C PRO A 178 13.34 1.57 20.03
N GLN A 179 12.63 2.70 20.12
CA GLN A 179 13.24 4.04 20.15
C GLN A 179 14.20 4.25 21.33
N ASP A 180 13.92 3.58 22.44
CA ASP A 180 14.61 3.65 23.72
C ASP A 180 15.56 2.46 23.97
N ALA A 181 15.75 1.57 22.98
CA ALA A 181 16.65 0.43 23.11
C ALA A 181 18.08 0.89 23.48
N THR A 182 18.75 0.15 24.36
CA THR A 182 20.15 0.45 24.72
C THR A 182 21.07 0.04 23.55
N PRO A 183 22.01 0.88 23.08
CA PRO A 183 22.97 0.44 22.07
C PRO A 183 23.79 -0.76 22.53
N GLY A 184 24.02 -1.72 21.64
CA GLY A 184 24.72 -2.97 21.99
C GLY A 184 24.40 -4.13 21.05
N LEU A 185 25.08 -5.24 21.24
CA LEU A 185 24.80 -6.50 20.54
C LEU A 185 23.77 -7.29 21.34
N TYR A 186 22.64 -7.61 20.70
CA TYR A 186 21.62 -8.47 21.26
C TYR A 186 21.56 -9.80 20.51
N ASP A 187 21.47 -10.89 21.24
CA ASP A 187 21.34 -12.24 20.71
C ASP A 187 19.93 -12.79 20.95
N GLY A 188 19.44 -13.56 20.00
CA GLY A 188 18.13 -14.19 20.06
C GLY A 188 18.07 -15.48 19.25
N SER A 189 16.92 -16.13 19.33
CA SER A 189 16.68 -17.42 18.71
C SER A 189 15.25 -17.55 18.21
N ILE A 190 15.08 -18.39 17.20
CA ILE A 190 13.79 -18.83 16.66
C ILE A 190 13.72 -20.33 16.84
N SER A 191 12.71 -20.80 17.57
CA SER A 191 12.41 -22.22 17.72
C SER A 191 11.40 -22.63 16.65
N VAL A 192 11.65 -23.76 16.00
CA VAL A 192 10.82 -24.31 14.93
C VAL A 192 10.03 -25.49 15.49
N GLU A 193 8.71 -25.40 15.38
CA GLU A 193 7.78 -26.40 15.89
C GLU A 193 7.23 -27.27 14.74
N GLY A 194 6.74 -28.47 15.05
CA GLY A 194 6.15 -29.38 14.06
C GLY A 194 7.15 -30.26 13.32
N VAL A 195 8.39 -30.33 13.82
CA VAL A 195 9.50 -31.17 13.33
C VAL A 195 9.88 -32.21 14.38
N ALA A 196 10.51 -33.32 13.97
CA ALA A 196 10.81 -34.45 14.87
C ALA A 196 11.90 -34.12 15.91
N ASP A 197 12.89 -33.32 15.52
CA ASP A 197 13.99 -32.86 16.37
C ASP A 197 13.81 -31.38 16.70
N GLU A 198 14.20 -30.97 17.92
CA GLU A 198 14.19 -29.57 18.31
C GLU A 198 15.16 -28.77 17.41
N LEU A 199 14.60 -27.86 16.61
CA LEU A 199 15.36 -27.05 15.67
C LEU A 199 15.32 -25.58 16.10
N THR A 200 16.50 -25.02 16.34
CA THR A 200 16.67 -23.63 16.75
C THR A 200 17.60 -22.89 15.79
N ILE A 201 17.22 -21.67 15.42
CA ILE A 201 18.00 -20.78 14.57
C ILE A 201 18.42 -19.56 15.39
N ASN A 202 19.73 -19.30 15.46
CA ASN A 202 20.26 -18.19 16.24
C ASN A 202 20.55 -16.98 15.36
N TYR A 203 20.36 -15.78 15.90
CA TYR A 203 20.66 -14.54 15.23
C TYR A 203 21.05 -13.44 16.21
N SER A 204 21.72 -12.41 15.68
CA SER A 204 22.17 -11.27 16.47
C SER A 204 21.84 -9.94 15.80
N VAL A 205 21.57 -8.91 16.60
CA VAL A 205 21.27 -7.55 16.15
C VAL A 205 22.14 -6.56 16.90
N GLU A 206 22.95 -5.80 16.16
CA GLU A 206 23.72 -4.68 16.71
C GLU A 206 22.89 -3.39 16.64
N VAL A 207 22.46 -2.91 17.81
CA VAL A 207 21.77 -1.62 17.96
C VAL A 207 22.82 -0.51 18.03
N LEU A 208 22.82 0.36 17.03
CA LEU A 208 23.76 1.47 16.92
C LEU A 208 23.31 2.66 17.79
N ASN A 209 24.27 3.49 18.20
CA ASN A 209 24.00 4.72 18.98
C ASN A 209 23.51 5.88 18.10
N ARG A 210 22.41 5.62 17.35
CA ARG A 210 21.66 6.58 16.54
C ARG A 210 20.17 6.22 16.63
N THR A 211 19.33 7.19 16.29
CA THR A 211 17.88 7.04 16.37
C THR A 211 17.25 7.47 15.06
N LEU A 212 16.50 6.58 14.44
CA LEU A 212 15.60 6.88 13.33
C LEU A 212 14.29 7.42 13.93
N PRO A 213 13.82 8.62 13.54
CA PRO A 213 12.55 9.15 14.02
C PRO A 213 11.37 8.23 13.70
N GLU A 214 10.24 8.44 14.38
CA GLU A 214 8.98 7.77 14.01
C GLU A 214 8.52 8.15 12.58
N PRO A 215 7.77 7.28 11.87
CA PRO A 215 7.35 7.50 10.48
C PRO A 215 6.65 8.84 10.20
N GLN A 216 5.91 9.36 11.18
CA GLN A 216 5.22 10.65 11.07
C GLN A 216 6.20 11.83 10.95
N ALA A 217 7.41 11.68 11.46
CA ALA A 217 8.47 12.69 11.40
C ALA A 217 9.40 12.51 10.18
N TRP A 218 9.21 11.46 9.36
CA TRP A 218 10.03 11.28 8.15
C TRP A 218 9.70 12.34 7.10
N ASN A 219 10.74 12.98 6.57
CA ASN A 219 10.60 13.98 5.51
C ASN A 219 10.20 13.37 4.16
N PHE A 220 10.55 12.10 3.92
CA PHE A 220 10.26 11.39 2.67
C PHE A 220 8.77 11.48 2.33
N HIS A 221 8.49 12.02 1.14
CA HIS A 221 7.14 12.21 0.62
C HIS A 221 6.71 10.95 -0.13
N LEU A 222 6.15 9.98 0.60
CA LEU A 222 5.54 8.79 0.01
C LEU A 222 4.08 9.08 -0.37
N ASP A 223 3.74 8.77 -1.63
CA ASP A 223 2.36 8.79 -2.13
C ASP A 223 1.98 7.47 -2.83
N LEU A 224 1.34 6.54 -2.12
CA LEU A 224 0.73 5.33 -2.68
C LEU A 224 -0.79 5.45 -2.69
N TRP A 225 -1.44 5.48 -3.85
CA TRP A 225 -2.86 5.83 -3.91
C TRP A 225 -3.79 4.76 -3.35
N GLN A 226 -4.71 5.16 -2.48
CA GLN A 226 -5.56 4.23 -1.72
C GLN A 226 -6.91 3.99 -2.41
N ASN A 227 -7.33 2.72 -2.52
CA ASN A 227 -8.64 2.33 -3.01
C ASN A 227 -9.51 1.76 -1.87
N PRO A 228 -10.32 2.58 -1.18
CA PRO A 228 -11.19 2.08 -0.11
C PRO A 228 -12.26 1.11 -0.64
N PHE A 229 -12.69 1.23 -1.89
CA PHE A 229 -13.74 0.38 -2.47
C PHE A 229 -13.30 -1.09 -2.60
N SER A 230 -12.02 -1.34 -2.86
CA SER A 230 -11.46 -2.70 -2.86
C SER A 230 -11.56 -3.38 -1.49
N ILE A 231 -11.44 -2.64 -0.39
CA ILE A 231 -11.55 -3.18 0.96
C ILE A 231 -13.00 -3.56 1.27
N ALA A 232 -13.96 -2.68 0.94
CA ALA A 232 -15.38 -2.99 1.08
C ALA A 232 -15.75 -4.30 0.36
N ARG A 233 -15.26 -4.49 -0.88
CA ARG A 233 -15.52 -5.69 -1.65
C ARG A 233 -14.83 -6.93 -1.08
N VAL A 234 -13.54 -6.91 -0.73
CA VAL A 234 -12.87 -8.13 -0.18
C VAL A 234 -13.55 -8.59 1.10
N HIS A 235 -13.85 -7.65 1.99
CA HIS A 235 -14.41 -7.97 3.30
C HIS A 235 -15.94 -8.15 3.25
N ASN A 236 -16.55 -7.98 2.08
CA ASN A 236 -18.00 -8.08 1.88
C ASN A 236 -18.80 -7.20 2.86
N VAL A 237 -18.34 -5.95 3.04
CA VAL A 237 -18.94 -4.96 3.93
C VAL A 237 -19.49 -3.78 3.13
N LYS A 238 -20.48 -3.10 3.69
CA LYS A 238 -21.07 -1.92 3.03
C LYS A 238 -20.08 -0.76 3.02
N GLU A 239 -19.89 -0.15 1.85
CA GLU A 239 -19.06 1.04 1.69
C GLU A 239 -19.41 2.11 2.74
N TRP A 240 -18.37 2.63 3.38
CA TRP A 240 -18.42 3.67 4.41
C TRP A 240 -19.21 3.30 5.68
N SER A 241 -19.59 2.04 5.89
CA SER A 241 -20.11 1.58 7.18
C SER A 241 -19.00 1.56 8.25
N ASN A 242 -19.36 1.35 9.52
CA ASN A 242 -18.35 1.25 10.58
C ASN A 242 -17.47 0.01 10.37
N GLU A 243 -18.07 -1.11 9.96
CA GLU A 243 -17.36 -2.35 9.63
C GLU A 243 -16.35 -2.14 8.49
N HIS A 244 -16.70 -1.30 7.50
CA HIS A 244 -15.74 -0.91 6.46
C HIS A 244 -14.60 -0.07 7.01
N MET A 245 -14.87 0.92 7.89
CA MET A 245 -13.81 1.71 8.52
C MET A 245 -12.88 0.84 9.37
N ASP A 246 -13.43 -0.12 10.09
CA ASP A 246 -12.67 -1.06 10.93
C ASP A 246 -11.80 -1.97 10.06
N ALA A 247 -12.36 -2.54 8.98
CA ALA A 247 -11.61 -3.34 8.01
C ALA A 247 -10.47 -2.56 7.32
N MET A 248 -10.63 -1.25 7.09
CA MET A 248 -9.57 -0.42 6.51
C MET A 248 -8.40 -0.12 7.46
N THR A 249 -8.64 -0.18 8.78
CA THR A 249 -7.70 0.31 9.80
C THR A 249 -6.33 -0.38 9.78
N PRO A 250 -6.22 -1.71 9.76
CA PRO A 250 -4.91 -2.35 9.70
C PRO A 250 -4.12 -1.95 8.44
N TYR A 251 -4.78 -1.83 7.29
CA TYR A 251 -4.15 -1.42 6.04
C TYR A 251 -3.66 0.02 6.08
N MET A 252 -4.51 0.96 6.50
CA MET A 252 -4.12 2.37 6.53
C MET A 252 -3.09 2.66 7.64
N GLN A 253 -3.09 1.90 8.73
CA GLN A 253 -2.05 1.97 9.74
C GLN A 253 -0.70 1.46 9.21
N MET A 254 -0.72 0.37 8.43
CA MET A 254 0.48 -0.11 7.74
C MET A 254 1.03 0.97 6.79
N LEU A 255 0.16 1.62 6.02
CA LEU A 255 0.53 2.71 5.11
C LEU A 255 1.10 3.93 5.86
N ALA A 256 0.47 4.33 6.97
CA ALA A 256 0.98 5.42 7.82
C ALA A 256 2.36 5.09 8.39
N ASN A 257 2.56 3.85 8.84
CA ASN A 257 3.85 3.37 9.37
C ASN A 257 4.93 3.24 8.28
N ALA A 258 4.56 3.17 7.00
CA ALA A 258 5.49 3.27 5.87
C ALA A 258 5.86 4.72 5.52
N GLY A 259 5.25 5.71 6.19
CA GLY A 259 5.56 7.13 6.01
C GLY A 259 4.73 7.83 4.94
N GLN A 260 3.57 7.29 4.54
CA GLN A 260 2.63 7.93 3.62
C GLN A 260 2.29 9.37 4.05
N LYS A 261 2.26 10.29 3.08
CA LYS A 261 1.99 11.71 3.32
C LYS A 261 0.67 12.19 2.74
N VAL A 262 0.12 11.47 1.77
CA VAL A 262 -0.99 11.94 0.92
C VAL A 262 -2.24 11.09 1.13
N ILE A 263 -3.39 11.75 1.23
CA ILE A 263 -4.71 11.12 1.21
C ILE A 263 -5.25 11.18 -0.23
N THR A 264 -5.56 10.03 -0.82
CA THR A 264 -6.24 9.95 -2.12
C THR A 264 -7.73 10.15 -1.95
N THR A 265 -8.34 11.02 -2.75
CA THR A 265 -9.80 11.25 -2.76
C THR A 265 -10.33 11.29 -4.18
N SER A 266 -11.44 10.61 -4.42
CA SER A 266 -12.19 10.65 -5.69
C SER A 266 -13.34 11.64 -5.56
N ILE A 267 -13.20 12.84 -6.12
CA ILE A 267 -14.25 13.89 -6.07
C ILE A 267 -15.28 13.77 -7.19
N ILE A 268 -15.09 12.80 -8.10
CA ILE A 268 -16.03 12.39 -9.14
C ILE A 268 -16.14 10.86 -9.17
N HIS A 269 -17.17 10.34 -9.83
CA HIS A 269 -17.27 8.92 -10.14
C HIS A 269 -16.34 8.57 -11.31
N ASP A 270 -15.63 7.47 -11.16
CA ASP A 270 -14.77 6.85 -12.16
C ASP A 270 -13.67 7.76 -12.77
N PRO A 271 -12.84 8.43 -11.93
CA PRO A 271 -11.80 9.35 -12.41
C PRO A 271 -10.75 8.71 -13.35
N TRP A 272 -10.60 7.38 -13.28
CA TRP A 272 -9.65 6.61 -14.08
C TRP A 272 -10.31 5.60 -15.04
N ASN A 273 -11.57 5.82 -15.41
CA ASN A 273 -12.28 5.04 -16.44
C ASN A 273 -12.19 3.51 -16.25
N SER A 274 -12.47 3.07 -15.03
CA SER A 274 -12.60 1.67 -14.60
C SER A 274 -11.34 0.87 -14.89
N GLN A 275 -10.17 1.52 -14.80
CA GLN A 275 -8.88 0.88 -15.03
C GLN A 275 -8.52 -0.13 -13.94
N THR A 276 -9.14 -0.07 -12.76
CA THR A 276 -8.96 -1.02 -11.65
C THR A 276 -10.16 -1.95 -11.56
N PHE A 277 -9.99 -3.12 -10.94
CA PHE A 277 -11.11 -4.07 -10.73
C PHE A 277 -12.28 -3.41 -9.97
N ASP A 278 -11.96 -2.72 -8.87
CA ASP A 278 -12.93 -1.92 -8.13
C ASP A 278 -12.87 -0.46 -8.60
N VAL A 279 -13.99 0.03 -9.14
CA VAL A 279 -14.13 1.40 -9.64
C VAL A 279 -14.16 2.40 -8.48
N TYR A 280 -13.41 3.48 -8.60
CA TYR A 280 -13.48 4.60 -7.66
C TYR A 280 -14.81 5.33 -7.80
N LYS A 281 -15.63 5.29 -6.75
CA LYS A 281 -16.89 6.07 -6.70
C LYS A 281 -16.62 7.46 -6.14
N SER A 282 -17.54 8.39 -6.40
CA SER A 282 -17.43 9.76 -5.90
C SER A 282 -17.61 9.80 -4.38
N MET A 283 -16.67 10.43 -3.69
CA MET A 283 -16.76 10.81 -2.28
C MET A 283 -17.52 12.13 -2.07
N VAL A 284 -17.85 12.82 -3.17
CA VAL A 284 -18.67 14.03 -3.19
C VAL A 284 -19.96 13.72 -3.97
N LYS A 285 -21.12 13.94 -3.37
CA LYS A 285 -22.38 13.81 -4.12
C LYS A 285 -22.60 15.10 -4.92
N TRP A 286 -22.81 14.97 -6.23
CA TRP A 286 -23.14 16.09 -7.11
C TRP A 286 -24.63 16.05 -7.42
N VAL A 287 -25.34 17.12 -7.08
CA VAL A 287 -26.78 17.23 -7.35
C VAL A 287 -27.04 18.49 -8.14
N LYS A 288 -27.65 18.34 -9.31
CA LYS A 288 -28.20 19.45 -10.08
C LYS A 288 -29.66 19.66 -9.68
N LYS A 289 -29.95 20.86 -9.17
CA LYS A 289 -31.26 21.27 -8.66
C LYS A 289 -32.23 21.58 -9.80
N LYS A 290 -33.53 21.55 -9.51
CA LYS A 290 -34.60 21.89 -10.47
C LYS A 290 -34.49 23.31 -11.04
N ASP A 291 -33.87 24.24 -10.31
CA ASP A 291 -33.62 25.63 -10.75
C ASP A 291 -32.33 25.79 -11.58
N GLY A 292 -31.60 24.70 -11.83
CA GLY A 292 -30.34 24.69 -12.58
C GLY A 292 -29.08 24.95 -11.75
N SER A 293 -29.21 25.26 -10.44
CA SER A 293 -28.08 25.38 -9.53
C SER A 293 -27.51 24.01 -9.13
N TRP A 294 -26.35 24.02 -8.47
CA TRP A 294 -25.70 22.80 -7.98
C TRP A 294 -25.65 22.78 -6.45
N SER A 295 -25.76 21.58 -5.86
CA SER A 295 -25.41 21.33 -4.45
C SER A 295 -24.46 20.16 -4.34
N TYR A 296 -23.55 20.24 -3.37
CA TYR A 296 -22.53 19.23 -3.13
C TYR A 296 -22.64 18.70 -1.70
N ASP A 297 -22.54 17.38 -1.53
CA ASP A 297 -22.48 16.73 -0.22
C ASP A 297 -21.09 16.11 -0.04
N TYR A 298 -20.35 16.60 0.94
CA TYR A 298 -18.98 16.19 1.25
C TYR A 298 -18.90 15.17 2.40
N SER A 299 -20.02 14.60 2.87
CA SER A 299 -20.04 13.75 4.06
C SER A 299 -19.13 12.51 3.96
N ILE A 300 -19.05 11.85 2.79
CA ILE A 300 -18.12 10.74 2.57
C ILE A 300 -16.67 11.23 2.53
N PHE A 301 -16.40 12.30 1.78
CA PHE A 301 -15.09 12.95 1.72
C PHE A 301 -14.58 13.31 3.13
N ASP A 302 -15.42 13.96 3.94
CA ASP A 302 -15.10 14.37 5.31
C ASP A 302 -14.81 13.18 6.21
N LYS A 303 -15.62 12.13 6.11
CA LYS A 303 -15.44 10.89 6.89
C LYS A 303 -14.10 10.24 6.57
N TRP A 304 -13.78 10.12 5.28
CA TRP A 304 -12.54 9.52 4.80
C TRP A 304 -11.30 10.34 5.19
N VAL A 305 -11.31 11.65 4.93
CA VAL A 305 -10.18 12.54 5.24
C VAL A 305 -9.92 12.58 6.75
N SER A 306 -10.96 12.74 7.56
CA SER A 306 -10.82 12.76 9.02
C SER A 306 -10.26 11.45 9.56
N TYR A 307 -10.70 10.32 9.00
CA TYR A 307 -10.20 9.00 9.34
C TYR A 307 -8.71 8.84 9.01
N MET A 308 -8.30 9.18 7.79
CA MET A 308 -6.89 9.07 7.37
C MET A 308 -5.97 9.98 8.18
N MET A 309 -6.42 11.20 8.50
CA MET A 309 -5.70 12.11 9.38
C MET A 309 -5.53 11.53 10.78
N LYS A 310 -6.57 10.89 11.34
CA LYS A 310 -6.50 10.21 12.65
C LYS A 310 -5.51 9.05 12.65
N THR A 311 -5.38 8.33 11.54
CA THR A 311 -4.40 7.24 11.34
C THR A 311 -2.96 7.76 11.17
N GLY A 312 -2.78 9.08 11.04
CA GLY A 312 -1.46 9.74 10.97
C GLY A 312 -1.07 10.25 9.58
N ILE A 313 -1.93 10.13 8.58
CA ILE A 313 -1.69 10.59 7.21
C ILE A 313 -2.38 11.94 7.02
N SER A 314 -1.64 13.04 7.09
CA SER A 314 -2.25 14.39 7.18
C SER A 314 -1.46 15.52 6.50
N LYS A 315 -0.45 15.19 5.69
CA LYS A 315 0.39 16.22 5.04
C LYS A 315 -0.31 16.83 3.82
N GLN A 316 -1.01 16.02 3.02
CA GLN A 316 -1.67 16.44 1.79
C GLN A 316 -2.95 15.64 1.50
N ILE A 317 -3.90 16.23 0.79
CA ILE A 317 -5.10 15.59 0.25
C ILE A 317 -5.10 15.80 -1.27
N ASN A 318 -5.05 14.74 -2.07
CA ASN A 318 -5.16 14.81 -3.52
C ASN A 318 -6.60 14.53 -3.96
N CYS A 319 -7.20 15.45 -4.72
CA CYS A 319 -8.56 15.34 -5.24
C CYS A 319 -8.59 15.02 -6.74
N TYR A 320 -8.95 13.78 -7.08
CA TYR A 320 -9.00 13.27 -8.45
C TYR A 320 -10.44 13.22 -8.99
N SER A 321 -10.72 13.63 -10.23
CA SER A 321 -9.89 14.44 -11.11
C SER A 321 -10.79 15.34 -11.97
N MET A 322 -10.28 16.51 -12.36
CA MET A 322 -10.96 17.41 -13.30
C MET A 322 -10.90 16.93 -14.75
N ILE A 323 -9.95 16.06 -15.08
CA ILE A 323 -9.70 15.60 -16.45
C ILE A 323 -9.66 14.06 -16.51
N PRO A 324 -10.79 13.39 -16.19
CA PRO A 324 -10.86 11.94 -16.26
C PRO A 324 -10.62 11.44 -17.70
N TRP A 325 -10.19 10.18 -17.82
CA TRP A 325 -9.80 9.58 -19.11
C TRP A 325 -10.92 9.62 -20.16
N ASN A 326 -12.18 9.61 -19.73
CA ASN A 326 -13.37 9.58 -20.60
C ASN A 326 -14.14 10.91 -20.69
N LEU A 327 -13.72 11.95 -19.96
CA LEU A 327 -14.42 13.25 -19.85
C LEU A 327 -15.92 13.15 -19.50
N LYS A 328 -16.30 12.10 -18.75
CA LYS A 328 -17.66 11.91 -18.23
C LYS A 328 -17.73 12.34 -16.76
N PHE A 329 -18.76 13.12 -16.44
CA PHE A 329 -19.01 13.60 -15.09
C PHE A 329 -20.42 13.20 -14.65
N TYR A 330 -20.51 12.26 -13.73
CA TYR A 330 -21.77 11.71 -13.24
C TYR A 330 -22.35 12.59 -12.13
N TYR A 331 -23.67 12.76 -12.13
CA TYR A 331 -24.40 13.52 -11.12
C TYR A 331 -25.86 13.07 -11.03
N TYR A 332 -26.51 13.39 -9.91
CA TYR A 332 -27.95 13.22 -9.75
C TYR A 332 -28.68 14.47 -10.24
N ASP A 333 -29.65 14.31 -11.14
CA ASP A 333 -30.47 15.40 -11.65
C ASP A 333 -31.85 15.38 -10.99
N GLU A 334 -32.20 16.40 -10.21
CA GLU A 334 -33.49 16.48 -9.52
C GLU A 334 -34.68 16.73 -10.45
N ALA A 335 -34.47 17.30 -11.63
CA ALA A 335 -35.54 17.49 -12.60
C ALA A 335 -35.90 16.15 -13.27
N PHE A 336 -34.92 15.26 -13.45
CA PHE A 336 -35.13 13.92 -14.00
C PHE A 336 -35.30 12.82 -12.94
N GLU A 337 -35.04 13.14 -11.67
CA GLU A 337 -35.10 12.23 -10.52
C GLU A 337 -34.23 10.98 -10.66
N LYS A 338 -33.10 11.09 -11.36
CA LYS A 338 -32.19 9.97 -11.64
C LYS A 338 -30.74 10.40 -11.77
N ASP A 339 -29.83 9.43 -11.63
CA ASP A 339 -28.43 9.61 -11.99
C ASP A 339 -28.29 9.75 -13.51
N THR A 340 -27.43 10.68 -13.92
CA THR A 340 -27.11 10.98 -15.31
C THR A 340 -25.63 11.38 -15.42
N LEU A 341 -25.20 11.79 -16.61
CA LEU A 341 -23.84 12.27 -16.84
C LEU A 341 -23.78 13.47 -17.78
N LEU A 342 -22.71 14.25 -17.64
CA LEU A 342 -22.27 15.28 -18.57
C LEU A 342 -21.01 14.78 -19.29
N ILE A 343 -20.96 14.94 -20.61
CA ILE A 343 -19.73 14.84 -21.39
C ILE A 343 -19.29 16.26 -21.70
N ALA A 344 -18.13 16.68 -21.20
CA ALA A 344 -17.63 18.03 -21.42
C ALA A 344 -16.11 18.08 -21.48
N THR A 345 -15.57 18.86 -22.41
CA THR A 345 -14.12 19.00 -22.62
C THR A 345 -13.62 20.32 -22.03
N PRO A 346 -12.42 20.36 -21.42
CA PRO A 346 -11.78 21.61 -21.03
C PRO A 346 -11.83 22.66 -22.15
N GLY A 347 -12.18 23.90 -21.79
CA GLY A 347 -12.36 25.01 -22.75
C GLY A 347 -13.78 25.19 -23.28
N THR A 348 -14.69 24.24 -23.05
CA THR A 348 -16.12 24.43 -23.37
C THR A 348 -16.85 25.17 -22.24
N VAL A 349 -17.90 25.91 -22.59
CA VAL A 349 -18.77 26.60 -21.61
C VAL A 349 -19.40 25.60 -20.64
N ALA A 350 -19.83 24.43 -21.14
CA ALA A 350 -20.43 23.38 -20.31
C ALA A 350 -19.44 22.86 -19.25
N TYR A 351 -18.16 22.69 -19.61
CA TYR A 351 -17.12 22.27 -18.67
C TYR A 351 -16.86 23.33 -17.59
N GLU A 352 -16.72 24.60 -17.98
CA GLU A 352 -16.52 25.68 -17.01
C GLU A 352 -17.73 25.83 -16.06
N GLN A 353 -18.95 25.77 -16.58
CA GLN A 353 -20.18 25.84 -15.79
C GLN A 353 -20.37 24.64 -14.85
N HIS A 354 -19.79 23.49 -15.18
CA HIS A 354 -19.81 22.32 -14.32
C HIS A 354 -18.78 22.44 -13.17
N TRP A 355 -17.54 22.80 -13.49
CA TRP A 355 -16.44 22.76 -12.52
C TRP A 355 -16.30 24.00 -11.65
N LYS A 356 -16.49 25.20 -12.20
CA LYS A 356 -16.23 26.44 -11.46
C LYS A 356 -17.11 26.59 -10.21
N PRO A 357 -18.44 26.35 -10.25
CA PRO A 357 -19.28 26.42 -9.04
C PRO A 357 -18.86 25.40 -7.99
N MET A 358 -18.49 24.18 -8.40
CA MET A 358 -18.03 23.14 -7.48
C MET A 358 -16.74 23.54 -6.77
N LEU A 359 -15.75 24.05 -7.49
CA LEU A 359 -14.47 24.42 -6.88
C LEU A 359 -14.63 25.61 -5.94
N VAL A 360 -15.50 26.59 -6.25
CA VAL A 360 -15.80 27.71 -5.35
C VAL A 360 -16.46 27.20 -4.06
N ASP A 361 -17.42 26.28 -4.18
CA ASP A 361 -18.07 25.69 -3.02
C ASP A 361 -17.11 24.84 -2.18
N PHE A 362 -16.31 24.00 -2.86
CA PHE A 362 -15.34 23.13 -2.24
C PHE A 362 -14.23 23.91 -1.53
N ALA A 363 -13.75 25.02 -2.11
CA ALA A 363 -12.82 25.92 -1.43
C ALA A 363 -13.41 26.45 -0.12
N ARG A 364 -14.69 26.85 -0.11
CA ARG A 364 -15.39 27.30 1.11
C ARG A 364 -15.48 26.19 2.14
N HIS A 365 -15.89 24.99 1.71
CA HIS A 365 -15.97 23.81 2.55
C HIS A 365 -14.61 23.47 3.18
N LEU A 366 -13.57 23.31 2.38
CA LEU A 366 -12.22 23.00 2.84
C LEU A 366 -11.66 24.05 3.81
N LYS A 367 -11.93 25.34 3.57
CA LYS A 367 -11.53 26.41 4.51
C LYS A 367 -12.26 26.31 5.83
N SER A 368 -13.55 25.99 5.82
CA SER A 368 -14.32 25.76 7.05
C SER A 368 -13.80 24.59 7.89
N LYS A 369 -13.20 23.59 7.22
CA LYS A 369 -12.55 22.43 7.86
C LYS A 369 -11.09 22.67 8.25
N GLY A 370 -10.48 23.78 7.80
CA GLY A 370 -9.04 24.03 7.95
C GLY A 370 -8.16 23.12 7.08
N TRP A 371 -8.70 22.54 6.00
CA TRP A 371 -8.01 21.59 5.14
C TRP A 371 -7.51 22.20 3.83
N PHE A 372 -7.97 23.39 3.47
CA PHE A 372 -7.69 24.04 2.18
C PHE A 372 -6.18 24.11 1.85
N ASP A 373 -5.33 24.49 2.80
CA ASP A 373 -3.89 24.63 2.57
C ASP A 373 -3.16 23.30 2.33
N LYS A 374 -3.82 22.17 2.59
CA LYS A 374 -3.28 20.81 2.39
C LYS A 374 -3.92 20.11 1.20
N THR A 375 -4.96 20.68 0.60
CA THR A 375 -5.68 20.08 -0.51
C THR A 375 -5.10 20.53 -1.84
N THR A 376 -4.87 19.57 -2.74
CA THR A 376 -4.56 19.80 -4.14
C THR A 376 -5.69 19.32 -5.02
N ILE A 377 -5.94 20.03 -6.12
CA ILE A 377 -6.68 19.47 -7.25
C ILE A 377 -5.68 18.69 -8.08
N ALA A 378 -5.88 17.38 -8.19
CA ALA A 378 -4.91 16.47 -8.79
C ALA A 378 -5.21 16.23 -10.27
N MET A 379 -4.20 16.43 -11.10
CA MET A 379 -4.21 16.11 -12.52
C MET A 379 -3.44 14.82 -12.78
N ASP A 380 -3.99 13.99 -13.66
CA ASP A 380 -3.33 12.82 -14.25
C ASP A 380 -3.05 13.18 -15.72
N GLU A 381 -1.96 12.70 -16.32
CA GLU A 381 -1.39 13.24 -17.55
C GLU A 381 -2.40 13.36 -18.72
N ARG A 382 -2.48 14.55 -19.32
CA ARG A 382 -3.41 14.92 -20.40
C ARG A 382 -2.76 15.85 -21.42
N PRO A 383 -3.37 16.07 -22.59
CA PRO A 383 -2.87 17.08 -23.53
C PRO A 383 -2.63 18.44 -22.84
N MET A 384 -1.47 19.05 -23.12
CA MET A 384 -1.02 20.31 -22.50
C MET A 384 -2.10 21.40 -22.45
N GLU A 385 -2.82 21.59 -23.55
CA GLU A 385 -3.87 22.61 -23.64
C GLU A 385 -5.02 22.34 -22.66
N HIS A 386 -5.40 21.08 -22.45
CA HIS A 386 -6.42 20.72 -21.45
C HIS A 386 -5.95 21.03 -20.03
N MET A 387 -4.68 20.76 -19.73
CA MET A 387 -4.10 21.04 -18.40
C MET A 387 -4.09 22.55 -18.12
N LYS A 388 -3.65 23.38 -19.07
CA LYS A 388 -3.69 24.85 -18.94
C LYS A 388 -5.10 25.38 -18.74
N LEU A 389 -6.08 24.84 -19.46
CA LEU A 389 -7.49 25.24 -19.32
C LEU A 389 -8.07 24.85 -17.96
N ALA A 390 -7.75 23.66 -17.45
CA ALA A 390 -8.14 23.25 -16.11
C ALA A 390 -7.49 24.12 -15.02
N LEU A 391 -6.18 24.39 -15.13
CA LEU A 391 -5.46 25.31 -14.23
C LEU A 391 -6.12 26.68 -14.15
N LYS A 392 -6.53 27.25 -15.30
CA LYS A 392 -7.25 28.53 -15.36
C LYS A 392 -8.54 28.49 -14.54
N ILE A 393 -9.32 27.41 -14.64
CA ILE A 393 -10.58 27.25 -13.89
C ILE A 393 -10.30 27.11 -12.39
N ILE A 394 -9.29 26.31 -12.01
CA ILE A 394 -8.88 26.13 -10.61
C ILE A 394 -8.52 27.48 -9.97
N LYS A 395 -7.63 28.24 -10.63
CA LYS A 395 -7.19 29.56 -10.12
C LYS A 395 -8.29 30.62 -10.16
N ALA A 396 -9.24 30.52 -11.08
CA ALA A 396 -10.40 31.40 -11.12
C ALA A 396 -11.41 31.09 -10.00
N ALA A 397 -11.51 29.84 -9.55
CA ALA A 397 -12.33 29.46 -8.40
C ALA A 397 -11.70 29.92 -7.08
N ASP A 398 -10.40 29.69 -6.91
CA ASP A 398 -9.60 30.28 -5.84
C ASP A 398 -8.12 30.35 -6.24
N LYS A 399 -7.52 31.54 -6.21
CA LYS A 399 -6.11 31.75 -6.62
C LYS A 399 -5.12 30.93 -5.79
N ASN A 400 -5.47 30.58 -4.55
CA ASN A 400 -4.63 29.86 -3.61
C ASN A 400 -4.83 28.34 -3.66
N PHE A 401 -5.73 27.82 -4.50
CA PHE A 401 -5.83 26.37 -4.69
C PHE A 401 -4.48 25.82 -5.15
N LYS A 402 -4.01 24.79 -4.45
CA LYS A 402 -2.83 24.03 -4.85
C LYS A 402 -3.23 23.00 -5.92
N VAL A 403 -2.28 22.67 -6.77
CA VAL A 403 -2.46 21.69 -7.85
C VAL A 403 -1.35 20.66 -7.73
N SER A 404 -1.70 19.38 -7.89
CA SER A 404 -0.73 18.31 -8.03
C SER A 404 -0.82 17.67 -9.41
N MET A 405 0.29 17.11 -9.89
CA MET A 405 0.30 16.35 -11.14
C MET A 405 1.30 15.20 -11.09
N ALA A 406 0.89 14.04 -11.62
CA ALA A 406 1.79 12.96 -11.98
C ALA A 406 1.83 12.82 -13.52
N GLY A 407 3.02 12.81 -14.12
CA GLY A 407 3.18 12.63 -15.57
C GLY A 407 4.53 13.06 -16.12
N ASN A 408 4.56 13.33 -17.43
CA ASN A 408 5.73 13.87 -18.12
C ASN A 408 6.16 15.26 -17.61
N TYR A 409 7.44 15.59 -17.79
CA TYR A 409 7.96 16.92 -17.47
C TYR A 409 7.51 17.97 -18.50
N HIS A 410 6.97 19.06 -17.96
CA HIS A 410 6.42 20.20 -18.69
C HIS A 410 6.86 21.51 -18.06
N LYS A 411 7.80 22.21 -18.71
CA LYS A 411 8.36 23.48 -18.22
C LYS A 411 7.30 24.60 -18.16
N GLU A 412 6.27 24.51 -18.98
CA GLU A 412 5.24 25.54 -19.17
C GLU A 412 4.28 25.68 -17.99
N ILE A 413 4.11 24.62 -17.20
CA ILE A 413 3.13 24.57 -16.11
C ILE A 413 3.76 24.19 -14.76
N GLU A 414 5.02 23.76 -14.72
CA GLU A 414 5.65 23.26 -13.50
C GLU A 414 5.62 24.26 -12.33
N GLN A 415 5.65 25.56 -12.61
CA GLN A 415 5.58 26.61 -11.59
C GLN A 415 4.19 26.75 -10.95
N ASP A 416 3.15 26.26 -11.60
CA ASP A 416 1.78 26.23 -11.06
C ASP A 416 1.50 24.97 -10.22
N LEU A 417 2.41 23.99 -10.27
CA LEU A 417 2.26 22.69 -9.60
C LEU A 417 2.96 22.70 -8.24
N TYR A 418 2.15 22.75 -7.18
CA TYR A 418 2.62 22.68 -5.79
C TYR A 418 3.27 21.32 -5.49
N ASP A 419 2.69 20.24 -6.00
CA ASP A 419 3.25 18.89 -5.93
C ASP A 419 3.39 18.34 -7.35
N TYR A 420 4.62 18.03 -7.74
CA TYR A 420 4.93 17.58 -9.08
C TYR A 420 5.71 16.28 -9.05
N CYS A 421 5.05 15.23 -9.51
CA CYS A 421 5.61 13.90 -9.64
C CYS A 421 5.92 13.60 -11.11
N VAL A 422 7.20 13.48 -11.46
CA VAL A 422 7.62 13.20 -12.84
C VAL A 422 7.83 11.71 -13.10
N ALA A 423 7.54 11.25 -14.32
CA ALA A 423 7.86 9.88 -14.73
C ALA A 423 9.37 9.63 -14.61
N SER A 424 9.77 8.43 -14.20
CA SER A 424 11.17 8.09 -13.87
C SER A 424 12.16 8.32 -15.02
N ALA A 425 11.68 8.29 -16.26
CA ALA A 425 12.45 8.55 -17.47
C ALA A 425 12.92 10.01 -17.60
N PHE A 426 12.31 10.95 -16.87
CA PHE A 426 12.66 12.36 -16.94
C PHE A 426 13.73 12.72 -15.91
N ILE A 427 14.69 13.51 -16.37
CA ILE A 427 15.68 14.17 -15.52
C ILE A 427 15.27 15.64 -15.44
N LEU A 428 14.93 16.09 -14.23
CA LEU A 428 14.64 17.51 -14.00
C LEU A 428 15.93 18.33 -13.98
N PRO A 429 15.92 19.56 -14.52
CA PRO A 429 17.03 20.49 -14.34
C PRO A 429 17.27 20.82 -12.86
N GLU A 430 18.53 20.94 -12.45
CA GLU A 430 18.92 21.19 -11.06
C GLU A 430 18.35 22.52 -10.53
N GLU A 431 18.26 23.53 -11.39
CA GLU A 431 17.68 24.83 -11.07
C GLU A 431 16.17 24.74 -10.77
N VAL A 432 15.47 23.80 -11.42
CA VAL A 432 14.04 23.55 -11.17
C VAL A 432 13.86 22.90 -9.80
N ILE A 433 14.61 21.84 -9.50
CA ILE A 433 14.56 21.16 -8.19
C ILE A 433 14.90 22.15 -7.06
N THR A 434 15.99 22.90 -7.21
CA THR A 434 16.45 23.86 -6.21
C THR A 434 15.41 24.96 -5.95
N ARG A 435 14.83 25.54 -7.01
CA ARG A 435 13.80 26.57 -6.89
C ARG A 435 12.54 25.99 -6.23
N ARG A 436 12.03 24.85 -6.70
CA ARG A 436 10.83 24.22 -6.11
C ARG A 436 11.01 23.95 -4.63
N LYS A 437 12.17 23.44 -4.22
CA LYS A 437 12.51 23.24 -2.80
C LYS A 437 12.52 24.55 -2.01
N LYS A 438 13.08 25.62 -2.57
CA LYS A 438 13.07 26.96 -1.95
C LYS A 438 11.65 27.51 -1.78
N ASP A 439 10.78 27.24 -2.74
CA ASP A 439 9.38 27.69 -2.73
C ASP A 439 8.48 26.79 -1.83
N GLY A 440 9.05 25.74 -1.23
CA GLY A 440 8.32 24.77 -0.41
C GLY A 440 7.41 23.84 -1.21
N PHE A 441 7.66 23.70 -2.51
CA PHE A 441 6.95 22.77 -3.38
C PHE A 441 7.54 21.37 -3.27
N ILE A 442 6.69 20.37 -3.53
CA ILE A 442 7.06 18.96 -3.49
C ILE A 442 7.47 18.52 -4.89
N THR A 443 8.59 17.81 -4.99
CA THR A 443 9.08 17.24 -6.24
C THR A 443 9.40 15.78 -6.03
N THR A 444 8.61 14.89 -6.63
CA THR A 444 8.77 13.43 -6.53
C THR A 444 8.94 12.83 -7.92
N TYR A 445 9.13 11.51 -7.96
CA TYR A 445 9.07 10.74 -9.19
C TYR A 445 8.25 9.47 -8.97
N TYR A 446 7.79 8.86 -10.07
CA TYR A 446 7.08 7.60 -10.04
C TYR A 446 7.64 6.59 -11.04
N THR A 447 7.38 5.32 -10.76
CA THR A 447 7.43 4.23 -11.74
C THR A 447 6.02 3.70 -11.94
N ALA A 448 5.73 3.15 -13.11
CA ALA A 448 4.44 2.54 -13.45
C ALA A 448 4.67 1.35 -14.38
N CYS A 449 3.69 1.00 -15.20
CA CYS A 449 3.86 -0.08 -16.18
C CYS A 449 5.01 0.12 -17.22
N PRO A 450 5.46 1.34 -17.60
CA PRO A 450 6.46 1.48 -18.66
C PRO A 450 7.82 0.87 -18.32
N GLU A 451 8.29 1.06 -17.09
CA GLU A 451 9.61 0.64 -16.63
C GLU A 451 9.67 -0.88 -16.40
N ALA A 452 10.53 -1.58 -17.13
CA ALA A 452 10.84 -2.98 -16.81
C ALA A 452 11.53 -3.13 -15.45
N TYR A 453 12.40 -2.17 -15.12
CA TYR A 453 13.10 -2.04 -13.84
C TYR A 453 13.63 -0.60 -13.69
N PRO A 454 13.86 -0.11 -12.45
CA PRO A 454 13.38 -0.71 -11.22
C PRO A 454 11.84 -0.63 -11.15
N ASN A 455 11.21 -1.69 -10.65
CA ASN A 455 9.77 -1.72 -10.41
C ASN A 455 9.42 -2.62 -9.23
N VAL A 456 8.13 -2.70 -8.91
CA VAL A 456 7.62 -3.48 -7.77
C VAL A 456 6.49 -4.40 -8.21
N PHE A 457 6.62 -4.97 -9.42
CA PHE A 457 5.80 -6.10 -9.84
C PHE A 457 6.06 -7.30 -8.93
N THR A 458 5.12 -8.24 -8.86
CA THR A 458 5.25 -9.44 -8.02
C THR A 458 6.42 -10.34 -8.42
N PHE A 459 6.92 -10.21 -9.66
CA PHE A 459 8.15 -10.87 -10.12
C PHE A 459 9.42 -10.01 -10.01
N SER A 460 9.30 -8.70 -9.74
CA SER A 460 10.47 -7.82 -9.59
C SER A 460 11.32 -8.26 -8.39
N PRO A 461 12.66 -8.30 -8.51
CA PRO A 461 13.56 -8.48 -7.38
C PRO A 461 13.23 -7.52 -6.22
N PRO A 462 13.06 -8.00 -4.97
CA PRO A 462 12.70 -7.16 -3.82
C PRO A 462 13.64 -5.95 -3.61
N VAL A 463 14.92 -6.09 -3.97
CA VAL A 463 15.91 -5.01 -3.90
C VAL A 463 15.52 -3.78 -4.74
N GLU A 464 14.75 -3.95 -5.81
CA GLU A 464 14.26 -2.82 -6.62
C GLU A 464 13.35 -1.91 -5.81
N SER A 465 12.53 -2.45 -4.89
CA SER A 465 11.69 -1.65 -4.00
C SER A 465 12.52 -0.77 -3.07
N ALA A 466 13.63 -1.31 -2.52
CA ALA A 466 14.56 -0.56 -1.69
C ALA A 466 15.31 0.51 -2.49
N PHE A 467 15.68 0.21 -3.74
CA PHE A 467 16.38 1.12 -4.63
C PHE A 467 15.60 2.42 -4.89
N LEU A 468 14.26 2.38 -4.92
CA LEU A 468 13.43 3.56 -5.20
C LEU A 468 13.68 4.71 -4.21
N GLY A 469 13.78 4.40 -2.91
CA GLY A 469 14.11 5.42 -1.89
C GLY A 469 15.51 6.01 -2.07
N TRP A 470 16.49 5.17 -2.43
CA TRP A 470 17.85 5.62 -2.71
C TRP A 470 17.94 6.49 -3.96
N TYR A 471 17.19 6.15 -5.00
CA TYR A 471 17.11 6.94 -6.22
C TYR A 471 16.53 8.34 -5.94
N ALA A 472 15.46 8.43 -5.14
CA ALA A 472 14.91 9.72 -4.71
C ALA A 472 15.98 10.60 -4.06
N ALA A 473 16.71 10.04 -3.09
CA ALA A 473 17.77 10.75 -2.38
C ALA A 473 18.92 11.18 -3.31
N ALA A 474 19.36 10.29 -4.20
CA ALA A 474 20.45 10.56 -5.14
C ALA A 474 20.11 11.65 -6.17
N LYS A 475 18.84 11.77 -6.55
CA LYS A 475 18.35 12.76 -7.52
C LYS A 475 17.80 14.04 -6.89
N GLY A 476 17.81 14.14 -5.56
CA GLY A 476 17.29 15.30 -4.83
C GLY A 476 15.77 15.42 -4.85
N PHE A 477 15.05 14.33 -5.13
CA PHE A 477 13.59 14.27 -4.98
C PHE A 477 13.20 14.21 -3.51
N ASP A 478 12.02 14.74 -3.20
CA ASP A 478 11.45 14.72 -1.84
C ASP A 478 10.90 13.33 -1.47
N GLY A 479 10.68 12.45 -2.44
CA GLY A 479 10.12 11.11 -2.21
C GLY A 479 9.72 10.39 -3.50
N TYR A 480 8.73 9.50 -3.38
CA TYR A 480 8.31 8.57 -4.43
C TYR A 480 6.79 8.39 -4.43
N LEU A 481 6.22 8.22 -5.62
CA LEU A 481 4.81 7.95 -5.84
C LEU A 481 4.62 6.62 -6.59
N ARG A 482 3.56 5.89 -6.24
CA ARG A 482 3.00 4.82 -7.10
C ARG A 482 1.48 4.79 -7.06
N TRP A 483 0.88 4.47 -8.19
CA TRP A 483 -0.53 4.75 -8.47
C TRP A 483 -1.54 3.82 -7.77
N ALA A 484 -1.10 2.73 -7.14
CA ALA A 484 -2.03 1.78 -6.54
C ALA A 484 -1.46 1.06 -5.32
N TYR A 485 -1.92 1.46 -4.12
CA TYR A 485 -1.59 0.80 -2.86
C TYR A 485 -2.31 -0.54 -2.70
N ASN A 486 -3.61 -0.59 -3.02
CA ASN A 486 -4.48 -1.73 -2.70
C ASN A 486 -5.65 -1.90 -3.70
N SER A 487 -5.45 -1.56 -4.97
CA SER A 487 -6.47 -1.78 -6.03
C SER A 487 -6.46 -3.25 -6.47
N TRP A 488 -6.96 -4.11 -5.58
CA TRP A 488 -6.85 -5.56 -5.73
C TRP A 488 -7.60 -6.11 -6.95
N PRO A 489 -7.04 -7.09 -7.67
CA PRO A 489 -7.81 -7.92 -8.60
C PRO A 489 -8.83 -8.79 -7.85
N GLU A 490 -9.56 -9.65 -8.57
CA GLU A 490 -10.63 -10.48 -8.01
C GLU A 490 -10.16 -11.31 -6.79
N LYS A 491 -8.98 -11.94 -6.88
CA LYS A 491 -8.44 -12.85 -5.86
C LYS A 491 -6.95 -12.55 -5.60
N PRO A 492 -6.62 -11.43 -4.92
CA PRO A 492 -5.25 -10.92 -4.82
C PRO A 492 -4.29 -11.90 -4.13
N LEU A 493 -4.76 -12.68 -3.15
CA LEU A 493 -3.95 -13.71 -2.46
C LEU A 493 -3.54 -14.88 -3.37
N LEU A 494 -4.24 -15.08 -4.49
CA LEU A 494 -4.05 -16.22 -5.38
C LEU A 494 -3.37 -15.82 -6.69
N ASP A 495 -3.83 -14.71 -7.28
CA ASP A 495 -3.40 -14.27 -8.60
C ASP A 495 -3.25 -12.75 -8.63
N SER A 496 -2.06 -12.30 -9.00
CA SER A 496 -1.66 -10.90 -9.07
C SER A 496 -1.80 -10.30 -10.47
N ARG A 497 -2.12 -11.13 -11.46
CA ARG A 497 -2.30 -10.69 -12.86
C ARG A 497 -3.59 -9.91 -13.00
N PHE A 498 -3.56 -8.82 -13.78
CA PHE A 498 -4.74 -8.01 -14.01
C PHE A 498 -4.63 -7.15 -15.27
N GLY A 499 -5.71 -7.14 -16.06
CA GLY A 499 -5.83 -6.28 -17.23
C GLY A 499 -4.72 -6.49 -18.25
N HIS A 500 -4.04 -5.40 -18.61
CA HIS A 500 -2.94 -5.40 -19.57
C HIS A 500 -1.64 -4.87 -18.94
N TRP A 501 -1.49 -5.01 -17.62
CA TRP A 501 -0.25 -4.66 -16.93
C TRP A 501 0.44 -5.89 -16.37
N SER A 502 1.77 -5.84 -16.27
CA SER A 502 2.54 -6.84 -15.53
C SER A 502 1.99 -7.01 -14.11
N ALA A 503 1.99 -8.26 -13.66
CA ALA A 503 1.35 -8.67 -12.43
C ALA A 503 1.88 -7.91 -11.20
N GLY A 504 0.97 -7.56 -10.29
CA GLY A 504 1.30 -6.75 -9.11
C GLY A 504 1.40 -5.24 -9.35
N ASP A 505 1.11 -4.73 -10.56
CA ASP A 505 1.09 -3.28 -10.78
C ASP A 505 0.02 -2.56 -9.94
N THR A 506 -1.07 -3.26 -9.60
CA THR A 506 -2.26 -2.66 -8.99
C THR A 506 -2.30 -2.69 -7.46
N TYR A 507 -1.29 -3.23 -6.77
CA TYR A 507 -1.28 -3.26 -5.30
C TYR A 507 0.10 -3.56 -4.70
N PHE A 508 0.31 -3.18 -3.43
CA PHE A 508 1.51 -3.47 -2.63
C PHE A 508 1.24 -4.39 -1.43
N ILE A 509 -0.01 -4.44 -0.99
CA ILE A 509 -0.42 -5.17 0.21
C ILE A 509 -1.48 -6.20 -0.14
N TYR A 510 -1.61 -7.23 0.68
CA TYR A 510 -2.59 -8.28 0.51
C TYR A 510 -3.73 -8.13 1.55
N PRO A 511 -4.93 -8.65 1.28
CA PRO A 511 -5.96 -8.80 2.29
C PRO A 511 -5.59 -9.84 3.36
N GLY A 512 -6.23 -9.75 4.53
CA GLY A 512 -5.71 -10.36 5.77
C GLY A 512 -4.60 -9.51 6.37
#